data_AF-A0AAE7AWB5-F1
#
_entry.id   AF-A0AAE7AWB5-F1
#
_cell.length_a   1.000
_cell.length_b   1.000
_cell.length_c   1.000
_cell.angle_alpha   90.00
_cell.angle_beta   90.00
_cell.angle_gamma   90.00
#
_symmetry.space_group_name_H-M   'P 1'
#
loop_
_entity.id
_entity.type
_entity.pdbx_description
1 polymer ?
#
loop_
_entity_poly.entity_id
_entity_poly.type
_entity_poly.pdbx_seq_one_letter_code
_entity_poly.pdbx_strand_id
1 'polypeptide(L)'
;MSDVNNAFQQRVTNIVTDAKLSPKQKNQFLALEAEASLPYMKVSEGATKAMEEGVICDMFEGHAPFKPRYVLPDYAKFLKQGSDYLELEPATDFDDALNLLTIIYHHVPSVTNIPVYLGQLDDVLLPYVGTLGEAEIYTKLKRFWIMLDRTLPDAFMHVNIGPTDNVICRTILRVDAELKQIAPNLTFMYDTNVTPDDLLKQATTNICECSKPHIANYPMHAATYGQSKFGIVSCYNSLPLAGGSNTLVRMNLKQVALRAKDRTDFLDYVLPSYSELMIELMDARSIHLHEKSNFFKGFLTTEGLVEEKRFAPMYGIYGMAEAVNILLDKEGIDEQYGHSHQANRLALAISEKLAHLVDSSPVKYGLEGKALLHAQGGISLDEGVTPGVRIPYGTEPDPVSYVLATAEQHKYYTSGISDILTIDETVKSNPEAMFNLCKGALKQGFREFTANVASNDLVRVTGYMIKLSDINKFAEEGSRKNTTFLGAEAVKNTGILDRSPRVVSMETEPVYK
;
A
#
# COMPACT_ATOMS: atom_id res chain seq x y z
N MET A 1 -0.66 -7.50 49.10
CA MET A 1 -1.73 -7.08 48.17
C MET A 1 -1.42 -7.80 46.88
N SER A 2 -2.31 -8.71 46.45
CA SER A 2 -2.09 -9.53 45.26
C SER A 2 -2.37 -8.69 44.02
N ASP A 3 -1.32 -8.04 43.51
CA ASP A 3 -1.37 -7.39 42.20
C ASP A 3 -1.44 -8.47 41.12
N VAL A 4 -2.65 -8.87 40.76
CA VAL A 4 -2.89 -9.63 39.54
C VAL A 4 -3.75 -8.77 38.63
N ASN A 5 -3.07 -7.92 37.87
CA ASN A 5 -3.68 -7.27 36.71
C ASN A 5 -4.29 -8.34 35.80
N ASN A 6 -5.50 -8.11 35.29
CA ASN A 6 -6.05 -8.95 34.23
C ASN A 6 -5.23 -8.77 32.93
N ALA A 7 -5.42 -9.66 31.94
CA ALA A 7 -4.63 -9.64 30.70
C ALA A 7 -4.65 -8.28 29.97
N PHE A 8 -5.80 -7.59 29.99
CA PHE A 8 -5.93 -6.25 29.41
C PHE A 8 -5.12 -5.21 30.21
N GLN A 9 -5.25 -5.19 31.53
CA GLN A 9 -4.48 -4.30 32.41
C GLN A 9 -2.97 -4.53 32.25
N GLN A 10 -2.52 -5.77 32.06
CA GLN A 10 -1.11 -6.05 31.79
C GLN A 10 -0.62 -5.45 30.47
N ARG A 11 -1.40 -5.57 29.38
CA ARG A 11 -1.05 -4.94 28.08
C ARG A 11 -1.00 -3.42 28.19
N VAL A 12 -1.98 -2.82 28.86
CA VAL A 12 -1.99 -1.37 29.15
C VAL A 12 -0.78 -0.96 29.99
N THR A 13 -0.45 -1.71 31.06
CA THR A 13 0.75 -1.46 31.88
C THR A 13 2.01 -1.50 31.02
N ASN A 14 2.16 -2.51 30.16
CA ASN A 14 3.32 -2.63 29.27
C ASN A 14 3.47 -1.40 28.36
N ILE A 15 2.36 -0.86 27.83
CA ILE A 15 2.41 0.34 26.97
C ILE A 15 2.84 1.58 27.78
N VAL A 16 2.23 1.83 28.95
CA VAL A 16 2.49 3.06 29.70
C VAL A 16 3.88 3.10 30.32
N THR A 17 4.45 1.94 30.66
CA THR A 17 5.80 1.82 31.25
C THR A 17 6.91 1.64 30.22
N ASP A 18 6.60 1.41 28.94
CA ASP A 18 7.62 1.26 27.89
C ASP A 18 8.43 2.56 27.74
N ALA A 19 9.74 2.49 27.96
CA ALA A 19 10.66 3.60 27.84
C ALA A 19 11.00 3.97 26.37
N LYS A 20 10.74 3.06 25.43
CA LYS A 20 11.02 3.23 24.00
C LYS A 20 9.86 3.89 23.23
N LEU A 21 8.71 4.07 23.88
CA LEU A 21 7.54 4.71 23.30
C LEU A 21 7.44 6.17 23.73
N SER A 22 7.28 7.06 22.75
CA SER A 22 6.89 8.44 22.99
C SER A 22 5.46 8.54 23.53
N PRO A 23 5.07 9.66 24.19
CA PRO A 23 3.69 9.88 24.62
C PRO A 23 2.66 9.72 23.49
N LYS A 24 2.97 10.17 22.27
CA LYS A 24 2.08 10.03 21.10
C LYS A 24 1.88 8.57 20.71
N GLN A 25 2.95 7.77 20.69
CA GLN A 25 2.86 6.33 20.42
C GLN A 25 2.11 5.58 21.52
N LYS A 26 2.34 5.93 22.80
CA LYS A 26 1.57 5.35 23.92
C LYS A 26 0.08 5.60 23.76
N ASN A 27 -0.32 6.84 23.47
CA ASN A 27 -1.72 7.19 23.21
C ASN A 27 -2.32 6.35 22.07
N GLN A 28 -1.57 6.16 20.98
CA GLN A 28 -2.01 5.34 19.86
C GLN A 28 -2.21 3.87 20.25
N PHE A 29 -1.22 3.24 20.90
CA PHE A 29 -1.34 1.84 21.30
C PHE A 29 -2.42 1.62 22.36
N LEU A 30 -2.60 2.56 23.29
CA LEU A 30 -3.71 2.51 24.25
C LEU A 30 -5.07 2.56 23.55
N ALA A 31 -5.22 3.40 22.52
CA ALA A 31 -6.45 3.45 21.73
C ALA A 31 -6.71 2.12 20.99
N LEU A 32 -5.66 1.50 20.43
CA LEU A 32 -5.77 0.19 19.78
C LEU A 32 -6.19 -0.91 20.77
N GLU A 33 -5.61 -0.94 21.97
CA GLU A 33 -6.00 -1.89 23.02
C GLU A 33 -7.45 -1.68 23.47
N ALA A 34 -7.89 -0.42 23.60
CA ALA A 34 -9.27 -0.11 23.95
C ALA A 34 -10.25 -0.55 22.86
N GLU A 35 -9.94 -0.29 21.59
CA GLU A 35 -10.75 -0.74 20.44
C GLU A 35 -10.82 -2.27 20.37
N ALA A 36 -9.70 -2.97 20.56
CA ALA A 36 -9.64 -4.43 20.57
C ALA A 36 -10.29 -5.07 21.82
N SER A 37 -10.59 -4.29 22.86
CA SER A 37 -11.30 -4.78 24.06
C SER A 37 -12.82 -4.84 23.89
N LEU A 38 -13.36 -4.20 22.84
CA LEU A 38 -14.78 -4.21 22.55
C LEU A 38 -15.23 -5.60 22.06
N PRO A 39 -16.52 -5.96 22.26
CA PRO A 39 -17.08 -7.14 21.63
C PRO A 39 -16.90 -7.09 20.12
N TYR A 40 -16.48 -8.20 19.52
CA TYR A 40 -16.42 -8.32 18.07
C TYR A 40 -17.82 -8.17 17.46
N MET A 41 -17.90 -7.60 16.26
CA MET A 41 -19.14 -7.55 15.50
C MET A 41 -19.71 -8.96 15.27
N LYS A 42 -21.02 -9.05 15.12
CA LYS A 42 -21.67 -10.34 14.89
C LYS A 42 -21.31 -10.88 13.50
N VAL A 43 -20.67 -12.05 13.47
CA VAL A 43 -20.39 -12.85 12.27
C VAL A 43 -20.75 -14.31 12.54
N SER A 44 -20.81 -15.14 11.51
CA SER A 44 -21.11 -16.56 11.57
C SER A 44 -19.99 -17.35 12.27
N GLU A 45 -20.33 -18.52 12.81
CA GLU A 45 -19.34 -19.46 13.35
C GLU A 45 -18.30 -19.86 12.29
N GLY A 46 -18.71 -19.94 11.01
CA GLY A 46 -17.82 -20.21 9.89
C GLY A 46 -16.77 -19.12 9.70
N ALA A 47 -17.19 -17.86 9.71
CA ALA A 47 -16.28 -16.72 9.58
C ALA A 47 -15.32 -16.63 10.78
N THR A 48 -15.83 -16.82 12.01
CA THR A 48 -15.00 -16.88 13.23
C THR A 48 -13.95 -17.98 13.13
N LYS A 49 -14.35 -19.21 12.77
CA LYS A 49 -13.43 -20.33 12.63
C LYS A 49 -12.39 -20.10 11.52
N ALA A 50 -12.78 -19.51 10.40
CA ALA A 50 -11.85 -19.18 9.32
C ALA A 50 -10.79 -18.16 9.76
N MET A 51 -11.14 -17.23 10.65
CA MET A 51 -10.18 -16.30 11.27
C MET A 51 -9.26 -16.99 12.28
N GLU A 52 -9.83 -17.82 13.19
CA GLU A 52 -9.07 -18.58 14.19
C GLU A 52 -8.05 -19.53 13.55
N GLU A 53 -8.40 -20.13 12.41
CA GLU A 53 -7.52 -21.02 11.65
C GLU A 53 -6.54 -20.29 10.74
N GLY A 54 -6.54 -18.95 10.72
CA GLY A 54 -5.64 -18.13 9.90
C GLY A 54 -5.88 -18.22 8.39
N VAL A 55 -7.08 -18.65 7.97
CA VAL A 55 -7.48 -18.64 6.55
C VAL A 55 -7.89 -17.24 6.12
N ILE A 56 -8.58 -16.50 6.99
CA ILE A 56 -9.03 -15.12 6.76
C ILE A 56 -8.44 -14.22 7.85
N CYS A 57 -8.05 -13.00 7.50
CA CYS A 57 -7.51 -12.01 8.42
C CYS A 57 -8.15 -10.64 8.15
N ASP A 58 -8.66 -10.00 9.20
CA ASP A 58 -9.30 -8.67 9.14
C ASP A 58 -8.29 -7.50 9.28
N MET A 59 -7.00 -7.82 9.14
CA MET A 59 -5.89 -6.87 9.25
C MET A 59 -5.79 -6.15 10.60
N PHE A 60 -6.41 -6.70 11.66
CA PHE A 60 -6.38 -6.14 13.01
C PHE A 60 -6.90 -4.69 13.08
N GLU A 61 -7.87 -4.37 12.22
CA GLU A 61 -8.51 -3.06 12.13
C GLU A 61 -9.61 -2.86 13.20
N GLY A 62 -9.37 -3.38 14.41
CA GLY A 62 -10.31 -3.28 15.52
C GLY A 62 -11.55 -4.19 15.42
N HIS A 63 -12.15 -4.45 16.58
CA HIS A 63 -13.34 -5.30 16.73
C HIS A 63 -14.65 -4.58 16.33
N ALA A 64 -14.65 -3.25 16.35
CA ALA A 64 -15.80 -2.39 16.06
C ALA A 64 -15.29 -1.09 15.36
N PRO A 65 -15.09 -1.12 14.03
CA PRO A 65 -14.37 -0.07 13.32
C PRO A 65 -15.09 1.27 13.39
N PHE A 66 -14.41 2.29 13.90
CA PHE A 66 -14.96 3.65 14.02
C PHE A 66 -14.47 4.62 12.93
N LYS A 67 -13.59 4.16 12.07
CA LYS A 67 -12.96 4.91 10.98
C LYS A 67 -12.68 3.98 9.80
N PRO A 68 -12.69 4.48 8.56
CA PRO A 68 -12.29 3.69 7.40
C PRO A 68 -10.80 3.32 7.48
N ARG A 69 -10.41 2.23 6.82
CA ARG A 69 -9.00 1.87 6.64
C ARG A 69 -8.21 3.01 6.00
N TYR A 70 -8.74 3.56 4.90
CA TYR A 70 -8.11 4.65 4.15
C TYR A 70 -9.17 5.67 3.74
N VAL A 71 -8.80 6.95 3.82
CA VAL A 71 -9.63 8.09 3.42
C VAL A 71 -8.83 8.91 2.41
N LEU A 72 -9.45 9.27 1.29
CA LEU A 72 -8.84 10.06 0.22
C LEU A 72 -9.66 11.33 -0.01
N PRO A 73 -9.52 12.36 0.85
CA PRO A 73 -10.24 13.62 0.66
C PRO A 73 -9.87 14.32 -0.66
N ASP A 74 -10.83 15.03 -1.23
CA ASP A 74 -10.59 15.96 -2.33
C ASP A 74 -9.89 17.23 -1.81
N TYR A 75 -8.56 17.18 -1.74
CA TYR A 75 -7.76 18.31 -1.27
C TYR A 75 -7.81 19.51 -2.22
N ALA A 76 -8.02 19.31 -3.52
CA ALA A 76 -8.20 20.43 -4.45
C ALA A 76 -9.48 21.21 -4.12
N LYS A 77 -10.58 20.49 -3.84
CA LYS A 77 -11.82 21.11 -3.37
C LYS A 77 -11.63 21.81 -2.03
N PHE A 78 -10.96 21.19 -1.07
CA PHE A 78 -10.67 21.79 0.23
C PHE A 78 -9.91 23.12 0.09
N LEU A 79 -8.83 23.17 -0.69
CA LEU A 79 -8.07 24.41 -0.90
C LEU A 79 -8.91 25.50 -1.59
N LYS A 80 -9.81 25.13 -2.48
CA LYS A 80 -10.68 26.08 -3.20
C LYS A 80 -11.81 26.64 -2.34
N GLN A 81 -12.33 25.86 -1.39
CA GLN A 81 -13.51 26.25 -0.62
C GLN A 81 -13.20 26.67 0.83
N GLY A 82 -12.01 26.36 1.35
CA GLY A 82 -11.71 26.49 2.76
C GLY A 82 -12.43 25.43 3.60
N SER A 83 -12.71 25.74 4.87
CA SER A 83 -13.52 24.90 5.75
C SER A 83 -14.16 25.73 6.85
N ASP A 84 -15.49 25.71 6.90
CA ASP A 84 -16.25 26.35 7.98
C ASP A 84 -15.97 25.65 9.32
N TYR A 85 -15.84 24.31 9.32
CA TYR A 85 -15.55 23.55 10.54
C TYR A 85 -14.18 23.88 11.13
N LEU A 86 -13.18 24.10 10.28
CA LEU A 86 -11.82 24.46 10.70
C LEU A 86 -11.60 25.98 10.79
N GLU A 87 -12.62 26.78 10.47
CA GLU A 87 -12.55 28.25 10.43
C GLU A 87 -11.44 28.76 9.48
N LEU A 88 -11.35 28.16 8.29
CA LEU A 88 -10.34 28.45 7.28
C LEU A 88 -10.97 29.05 6.02
N GLU A 89 -10.47 30.22 5.63
CA GLU A 89 -10.76 30.79 4.30
C GLU A 89 -10.10 29.97 3.19
N PRO A 90 -10.60 30.05 1.93
CA PRO A 90 -9.95 29.45 0.77
C PRO A 90 -8.49 29.89 0.60
N ALA A 91 -7.64 29.00 0.09
CA ALA A 91 -6.26 29.35 -0.24
C ALA A 91 -6.22 30.39 -1.37
N THR A 92 -5.39 31.42 -1.21
CA THR A 92 -5.18 32.45 -2.23
C THR A 92 -3.81 32.39 -2.88
N ASP A 93 -2.83 31.82 -2.18
CA ASP A 93 -1.47 31.64 -2.67
C ASP A 93 -0.85 30.30 -2.24
N PHE A 94 0.42 30.09 -2.59
CA PHE A 94 1.13 28.86 -2.31
C PHE A 94 1.37 28.62 -0.82
N ASP A 95 1.56 29.68 -0.03
CA ASP A 95 1.80 29.56 1.41
C ASP A 95 0.49 29.21 2.14
N ASP A 96 -0.62 29.80 1.73
CA ASP A 96 -1.96 29.39 2.17
C ASP A 96 -2.20 27.91 1.86
N ALA A 97 -1.93 27.49 0.62
CA ALA A 97 -2.14 26.10 0.20
C ALA A 97 -1.34 25.11 1.05
N LEU A 98 -0.04 25.36 1.28
CA LEU A 98 0.79 24.51 2.13
C LEU A 98 0.32 24.51 3.59
N ASN A 99 -0.09 25.66 4.12
CA ASN A 99 -0.59 25.78 5.48
C ASN A 99 -1.92 25.04 5.67
N LEU A 100 -2.89 25.24 4.77
CA LEU A 100 -4.18 24.56 4.79
C LEU A 100 -4.02 23.04 4.71
N LEU A 101 -3.19 22.54 3.79
CA LEU A 101 -2.87 21.10 3.71
C LEU A 101 -2.28 20.58 5.02
N THR A 102 -1.33 21.32 5.61
CA THR A 102 -0.75 20.96 6.91
C THR A 102 -1.82 20.81 8.00
N ILE A 103 -2.80 21.72 8.03
CA ILE A 103 -3.89 21.68 9.00
C ILE A 103 -4.77 20.46 8.74
N ILE A 104 -5.36 20.31 7.55
CA ILE A 104 -6.34 19.24 7.28
C ILE A 104 -5.75 17.84 7.44
N TYR A 105 -4.45 17.65 7.15
CA TYR A 105 -3.79 16.37 7.39
C TYR A 105 -3.91 15.89 8.84
N HIS A 106 -3.99 16.78 9.82
CA HIS A 106 -4.17 16.38 11.21
C HIS A 106 -5.62 15.97 11.56
N HIS A 107 -6.56 16.12 10.63
CA HIS A 107 -7.98 15.80 10.80
C HIS A 107 -8.47 14.64 9.93
N VAL A 108 -7.60 14.07 9.10
CA VAL A 108 -7.95 12.96 8.20
C VAL A 108 -7.44 11.65 8.80
N PRO A 109 -8.33 10.75 9.27
CA PRO A 109 -7.91 9.51 9.89
C PRO A 109 -7.60 8.43 8.85
N SER A 110 -6.97 7.37 9.34
CA SER A 110 -6.81 6.08 8.65
C SER A 110 -6.66 4.96 9.68
N VAL A 111 -6.40 3.74 9.23
CA VAL A 111 -6.01 2.61 10.10
C VAL A 111 -4.94 2.98 11.15
N THR A 112 -3.99 3.88 10.83
CA THR A 112 -2.94 4.31 11.76
C THR A 112 -3.27 5.56 12.60
N ASN A 113 -4.49 6.11 12.48
CA ASN A 113 -4.90 7.41 13.05
C ASN A 113 -4.18 8.63 12.46
N ILE A 114 -3.43 8.47 11.38
CA ILE A 114 -2.72 9.54 10.64
C ILE A 114 -3.16 9.45 9.17
N PRO A 115 -3.22 10.56 8.41
CA PRO A 115 -3.57 10.51 7.00
C PRO A 115 -2.61 9.62 6.23
N VAL A 116 -3.15 8.76 5.37
CA VAL A 116 -2.35 7.92 4.48
C VAL A 116 -2.25 8.57 3.10
N TYR A 117 -3.30 9.23 2.63
CA TYR A 117 -3.29 9.97 1.36
C TYR A 117 -3.02 11.44 1.61
N LEU A 118 -2.06 12.02 0.88
CA LEU A 118 -1.75 13.45 0.98
C LEU A 118 -2.14 14.24 -0.27
N GLY A 119 -2.72 13.59 -1.28
CA GLY A 119 -3.11 14.27 -2.52
C GLY A 119 -2.18 13.98 -3.68
N GLN A 120 -2.69 14.26 -4.87
CA GLN A 120 -1.92 14.45 -6.09
C GLN A 120 -1.33 15.87 -6.06
N LEU A 121 -0.23 16.01 -5.31
CA LEU A 121 0.20 17.31 -4.78
C LEU A 121 0.66 18.28 -5.85
N ASP A 122 1.20 17.79 -6.95
CA ASP A 122 1.58 18.66 -8.06
C ASP A 122 0.38 19.34 -8.68
N ASP A 123 -0.66 18.59 -9.04
CA ASP A 123 -1.90 19.14 -9.58
C ASP A 123 -2.65 20.01 -8.56
N VAL A 124 -2.65 19.62 -7.29
CA VAL A 124 -3.31 20.37 -6.20
C VAL A 124 -2.63 21.71 -5.93
N LEU A 125 -1.30 21.77 -5.98
CA LEU A 125 -0.53 22.97 -5.64
C LEU A 125 -0.24 23.88 -6.84
N LEU A 126 -0.22 23.34 -8.06
CA LEU A 126 0.12 24.09 -9.27
C LEU A 126 -0.70 25.39 -9.46
N PRO A 127 -2.02 25.44 -9.19
CA PRO A 127 -2.81 26.66 -9.32
C PRO A 127 -2.35 27.81 -8.41
N TYR A 128 -1.66 27.51 -7.32
CA TYR A 128 -1.29 28.45 -6.27
C TYR A 128 0.15 28.98 -6.41
N VAL A 129 0.92 28.49 -7.39
CA VAL A 129 2.33 28.88 -7.59
C VAL A 129 2.49 30.37 -7.87
N GLY A 130 1.54 30.99 -8.60
CA GLY A 130 1.59 32.42 -8.92
C GLY A 130 2.88 32.81 -9.65
N THR A 131 3.61 33.76 -9.08
CA THR A 131 4.88 34.30 -9.65
C THR A 131 6.14 33.74 -9.00
N LEU A 132 6.03 32.68 -8.17
CA LEU A 132 7.18 32.11 -7.48
C LEU A 132 8.21 31.55 -8.45
N GLY A 133 9.48 31.83 -8.19
CA GLY A 133 10.58 31.21 -8.93
C GLY A 133 10.85 29.77 -8.47
N GLU A 134 11.51 28.96 -9.30
CA GLU A 134 11.84 27.57 -8.98
C GLU A 134 12.60 27.41 -7.66
N ALA A 135 13.51 28.34 -7.33
CA ALA A 135 14.27 28.30 -6.09
C ALA A 135 13.39 28.51 -4.83
N GLU A 136 12.35 29.34 -4.94
CA GLU A 136 11.40 29.59 -3.86
C GLU A 136 10.48 28.37 -3.68
N ILE A 137 9.97 27.83 -4.79
CA ILE A 137 9.17 26.59 -4.82
C ILE A 137 9.96 25.46 -4.16
N TYR A 138 11.21 25.24 -4.57
CA TYR A 138 12.10 24.23 -3.98
C TYR A 138 12.28 24.44 -2.48
N THR A 139 12.55 25.66 -2.03
CA THR A 139 12.76 25.95 -0.61
C THR A 139 11.51 25.65 0.21
N LYS A 140 10.34 26.05 -0.29
CA LYS A 140 9.05 25.84 0.38
C LYS A 140 8.67 24.36 0.41
N LEU A 141 8.74 23.67 -0.73
CA LEU A 141 8.44 22.23 -0.81
C LEU A 141 9.40 21.38 0.01
N LYS A 142 10.70 21.71 0.04
CA LYS A 142 11.66 20.99 0.88
C LYS A 142 11.32 21.09 2.36
N ARG A 143 10.93 22.28 2.84
CA ARG A 143 10.49 22.49 4.23
C ARG A 143 9.19 21.74 4.52
N PHE A 144 8.24 21.79 3.58
CA PHE A 144 6.99 21.04 3.69
C PHE A 144 7.23 19.52 3.75
N TRP A 145 8.10 18.98 2.90
CA TRP A 145 8.46 17.56 2.90
C TRP A 145 9.08 17.12 4.23
N ILE A 146 9.99 17.92 4.78
CA ILE A 146 10.57 17.67 6.11
C ILE A 146 9.46 17.71 7.17
N MET A 147 8.59 18.71 7.13
CA MET A 147 7.48 18.84 8.09
C MET A 147 6.61 17.59 8.08
N LEU A 148 6.19 17.10 6.90
CA LEU A 148 5.37 15.88 6.78
C LEU A 148 6.00 14.69 7.50
N ASP A 149 7.27 14.38 7.24
CA ASP A 149 7.95 13.26 7.92
C ASP A 149 8.13 13.49 9.42
N ARG A 150 8.30 14.74 9.86
CA ARG A 150 8.57 15.06 11.27
C ARG A 150 7.31 15.09 12.14
N THR A 151 6.16 15.50 11.61
CA THR A 151 4.91 15.67 12.36
C THR A 151 3.94 14.49 12.21
N LEU A 152 4.01 13.81 11.07
CA LEU A 152 3.19 12.66 10.71
C LEU A 152 4.13 11.47 10.40
N PRO A 153 4.69 10.80 11.43
CA PRO A 153 5.80 9.88 11.22
C PRO A 153 5.32 8.46 10.88
N ASP A 154 4.57 8.34 9.78
CA ASP A 154 3.97 7.11 9.30
C ASP A 154 4.48 6.75 7.89
N ALA A 155 5.14 5.59 7.75
CA ALA A 155 5.64 5.13 6.45
C ALA A 155 4.54 4.81 5.43
N PHE A 156 3.27 4.74 5.86
CA PHE A 156 2.13 4.56 4.96
C PHE A 156 1.64 5.87 4.33
N MET A 157 2.08 7.04 4.82
CA MET A 157 1.77 8.31 4.15
C MET A 157 2.25 8.31 2.72
N HIS A 158 1.42 8.82 1.82
CA HIS A 158 1.61 8.65 0.39
C HIS A 158 1.21 9.91 -0.38
N VAL A 159 2.15 10.41 -1.18
CA VAL A 159 1.94 11.50 -2.14
C VAL A 159 1.83 10.95 -3.55
N ASN A 160 0.91 11.47 -4.34
CA ASN A 160 0.85 11.21 -5.77
C ASN A 160 1.34 12.45 -6.54
N ILE A 161 1.95 12.23 -7.69
CA ILE A 161 2.36 13.26 -8.65
C ILE A 161 2.24 12.75 -10.09
N GLY A 162 2.31 13.64 -11.08
CA GLY A 162 2.15 13.31 -12.50
C GLY A 162 0.67 13.08 -12.86
N PRO A 163 0.33 12.73 -14.12
CA PRO A 163 1.25 12.38 -15.20
C PRO A 163 1.78 13.56 -15.99
N THR A 164 1.29 14.77 -15.72
CA THR A 164 1.70 15.98 -16.43
C THR A 164 3.09 16.44 -16.00
N ASP A 165 3.84 17.01 -16.93
CA ASP A 165 5.11 17.65 -16.62
C ASP A 165 4.89 19.08 -16.14
N ASN A 166 5.25 19.35 -14.89
CA ASN A 166 5.12 20.67 -14.27
C ASN A 166 6.21 20.90 -13.20
N VAL A 167 6.37 22.17 -12.81
CA VAL A 167 7.41 22.60 -11.87
C VAL A 167 7.29 21.94 -10.49
N ILE A 168 6.07 21.67 -10.01
CA ILE A 168 5.85 21.04 -8.70
C ILE A 168 6.24 19.56 -8.75
N CYS A 169 5.81 18.83 -9.79
CA CYS A 169 6.17 17.43 -10.01
C CYS A 169 7.70 17.24 -10.02
N ARG A 170 8.42 18.01 -10.86
CA ARG A 170 9.88 17.93 -10.94
C ARG A 170 10.57 18.32 -9.64
N THR A 171 10.03 19.32 -8.92
CA THR A 171 10.60 19.77 -7.65
C THR A 171 10.37 18.74 -6.54
N ILE A 172 9.20 18.11 -6.45
CA ILE A 172 8.93 17.02 -5.50
C ILE A 172 9.88 15.85 -5.75
N LEU A 173 10.06 15.43 -7.01
CA LEU A 173 11.02 14.39 -7.37
C LEU A 173 12.44 14.74 -6.91
N ARG A 174 12.87 15.99 -7.11
CA ARG A 174 14.20 16.46 -6.65
C ARG A 174 14.31 16.42 -5.13
N VAL A 175 13.32 16.95 -4.42
CA VAL A 175 13.31 17.02 -2.95
C VAL A 175 13.30 15.63 -2.33
N ASP A 176 12.50 14.70 -2.85
CA ASP A 176 12.39 13.35 -2.30
C ASP A 176 13.69 12.55 -2.46
N ALA A 177 14.32 12.63 -3.64
CA ALA A 177 15.60 11.98 -3.91
C ALA A 177 16.76 12.58 -3.11
N GLU A 178 16.71 13.89 -2.82
CA GLU A 178 17.71 14.56 -1.99
C GLU A 178 17.58 14.17 -0.51
N LEU A 179 16.36 14.18 0.03
CA LEU A 179 16.12 13.93 1.45
C LEU A 179 16.19 12.45 1.82
N LYS A 180 15.88 11.54 0.89
CA LYS A 180 15.88 10.08 1.09
C LYS A 180 15.19 9.68 2.40
N GLN A 181 14.05 10.29 2.68
CA GLN A 181 13.27 10.05 3.90
C GLN A 181 12.21 8.98 3.70
N ILE A 182 11.76 8.38 4.80
CA ILE A 182 10.81 7.26 4.80
C ILE A 182 9.42 7.73 4.37
N ALA A 183 8.92 8.81 4.99
CA ALA A 183 7.61 9.37 4.71
C ALA A 183 7.75 10.76 4.05
N PRO A 184 6.83 11.18 3.16
CA PRO A 184 5.86 10.30 2.55
C PRO A 184 6.53 9.31 1.58
N ASN A 185 5.87 8.18 1.34
CA ASN A 185 6.06 7.38 0.14
C ASN A 185 5.55 8.19 -1.07
N LEU A 186 6.03 7.85 -2.27
CA LEU A 186 5.75 8.62 -3.48
C LEU A 186 5.35 7.69 -4.60
N THR A 187 4.26 8.03 -5.30
CA THR A 187 3.86 7.42 -6.57
C THR A 187 3.87 8.49 -7.65
N PHE A 188 4.54 8.19 -8.75
CA PHE A 188 4.49 8.95 -9.98
C PHE A 188 3.54 8.27 -10.96
N MET A 189 2.47 8.96 -11.33
CA MET A 189 1.53 8.55 -12.36
C MET A 189 2.19 8.69 -13.72
N TYR A 190 2.23 7.62 -14.50
CA TYR A 190 2.82 7.60 -15.84
C TYR A 190 1.75 7.38 -16.89
N ASP A 191 1.70 8.28 -17.88
CA ASP A 191 0.90 8.13 -19.10
C ASP A 191 1.81 8.33 -20.32
N THR A 192 1.92 7.31 -21.17
CA THR A 192 2.77 7.37 -22.38
C THR A 192 2.40 8.47 -23.36
N ASN A 193 1.18 9.02 -23.29
CA ASN A 193 0.72 10.08 -24.19
C ASN A 193 0.99 11.49 -23.64
N VAL A 194 1.23 11.63 -22.34
CA VAL A 194 1.32 12.93 -21.66
C VAL A 194 2.68 13.13 -20.99
N THR A 195 3.25 12.08 -20.40
CA THR A 195 4.52 12.14 -19.70
C THR A 195 5.69 12.12 -20.69
N PRO A 196 6.54 13.17 -20.73
CA PRO A 196 7.72 13.14 -21.57
C PRO A 196 8.78 12.18 -21.00
N ASP A 197 9.58 11.59 -21.89
CA ASP A 197 10.55 10.56 -21.51
C ASP A 197 11.59 11.06 -20.51
N ASP A 198 11.98 12.33 -20.55
CA ASP A 198 12.95 12.91 -19.61
C ASP A 198 12.40 13.03 -18.18
N LEU A 199 11.09 13.24 -18.01
CA LEU A 199 10.43 13.20 -16.71
C LEU A 199 10.40 11.77 -16.15
N LEU A 200 10.05 10.77 -16.98
CA LEU A 200 10.11 9.37 -16.57
C LEU A 200 11.56 8.97 -16.22
N LYS A 201 12.55 9.41 -17.00
CA LYS A 201 13.98 9.19 -16.70
C LYS A 201 14.39 9.77 -15.35
N GLN A 202 13.90 10.97 -15.00
CA GLN A 202 14.12 11.54 -13.67
C GLN A 202 13.53 10.63 -12.59
N ALA A 203 12.28 10.19 -12.74
CA ALA A 203 11.63 9.31 -11.78
C ALA A 203 12.37 7.97 -11.62
N THR A 204 12.80 7.34 -12.71
CA THR A 204 13.54 6.06 -12.64
C THR A 204 14.97 6.23 -12.14
N THR A 205 15.62 7.36 -12.41
CA THR A 205 16.92 7.69 -11.80
C THR A 205 16.79 7.86 -10.29
N ASN A 206 15.71 8.49 -9.82
CA ASN A 206 15.42 8.58 -8.40
C ASN A 206 15.23 7.21 -7.75
N ILE A 207 14.61 6.24 -8.45
CA ILE A 207 14.50 4.86 -7.95
C ILE A 207 15.90 4.27 -7.74
N CYS A 208 16.85 4.52 -8.65
CA CYS A 208 18.23 4.08 -8.46
C CYS A 208 18.85 4.67 -7.19
N GLU A 209 18.56 5.94 -6.90
CA GLU A 209 19.14 6.71 -5.79
C GLU A 209 18.51 6.47 -4.41
N CYS A 210 17.20 6.28 -4.36
CA CYS A 210 16.45 6.23 -3.11
C CYS A 210 15.27 5.23 -3.11
N SER A 211 15.20 4.34 -4.10
CA SER A 211 14.15 3.33 -4.23
C SER A 211 12.72 3.91 -4.34
N LYS A 212 12.57 5.21 -4.65
CA LYS A 212 11.30 5.91 -4.88
C LYS A 212 11.38 6.73 -6.18
N PRO A 213 10.25 6.98 -6.86
CA PRO A 213 8.87 6.62 -6.48
C PRO A 213 8.44 5.21 -6.95
N HIS A 214 7.21 4.80 -6.61
CA HIS A 214 6.46 3.84 -7.42
C HIS A 214 6.10 4.50 -8.77
N ILE A 215 6.02 3.72 -9.86
CA ILE A 215 5.54 4.21 -11.16
C ILE A 215 4.21 3.55 -11.48
N ALA A 216 3.13 4.33 -11.42
CA ALA A 216 1.77 3.86 -11.65
C ALA A 216 1.37 3.98 -13.12
N ASN A 217 0.79 2.94 -13.69
CA ASN A 217 0.20 2.97 -15.03
C ASN A 217 -1.10 3.76 -15.00
N TYR A 218 -1.02 5.08 -15.23
CA TYR A 218 -2.14 5.98 -15.04
C TYR A 218 -3.35 5.62 -15.91
N PRO A 219 -3.21 5.33 -17.23
CA PRO A 219 -4.35 4.91 -18.05
C PRO A 219 -5.08 3.67 -17.51
N MET A 220 -4.34 2.65 -17.04
CA MET A 220 -4.94 1.43 -16.50
C MET A 220 -5.72 1.67 -15.20
N HIS A 221 -5.23 2.55 -14.33
CA HIS A 221 -5.93 2.90 -13.09
C HIS A 221 -7.11 3.83 -13.34
N ALA A 222 -6.93 4.84 -14.21
CA ALA A 222 -7.99 5.77 -14.57
C ALA A 222 -9.18 5.06 -15.23
N ALA A 223 -8.93 4.01 -16.03
CA ALA A 223 -9.97 3.18 -16.62
C ALA A 223 -10.82 2.43 -15.58
N THR A 224 -10.22 2.03 -14.45
CA THR A 224 -10.95 1.37 -13.34
C THR A 224 -11.96 2.31 -12.67
N TYR A 225 -11.63 3.60 -12.53
CA TYR A 225 -12.38 4.54 -11.69
C TYR A 225 -13.06 5.69 -12.47
N GLY A 226 -13.22 5.54 -13.78
CA GLY A 226 -13.98 6.49 -14.61
C GLY A 226 -13.29 7.85 -14.82
N GLN A 227 -12.05 7.83 -15.32
CA GLN A 227 -11.28 9.02 -15.75
C GLN A 227 -10.88 9.97 -14.60
N SER A 228 -9.82 9.60 -13.86
CA SER A 228 -9.07 10.47 -12.92
C SER A 228 -9.63 10.67 -11.51
N LYS A 229 -10.58 9.84 -11.05
CA LYS A 229 -11.10 9.91 -9.68
C LYS A 229 -10.56 8.83 -8.75
N PHE A 230 -9.24 8.69 -8.71
CA PHE A 230 -8.56 7.74 -7.84
C PHE A 230 -7.29 8.35 -7.23
N GLY A 231 -6.77 7.72 -6.18
CA GLY A 231 -5.44 7.99 -5.65
C GLY A 231 -4.76 6.69 -5.22
N ILE A 232 -3.44 6.73 -5.13
CA ILE A 232 -2.59 5.63 -4.69
C ILE A 232 -2.14 5.90 -3.25
N VAL A 233 -2.41 4.95 -2.35
CA VAL A 233 -2.21 5.13 -0.91
C VAL A 233 -1.41 3.99 -0.30
N SER A 234 -0.66 4.27 0.79
CA SER A 234 0.07 3.25 1.56
C SER A 234 0.99 2.40 0.67
N CYS A 235 0.85 1.09 0.72
CA CYS A 235 1.50 0.12 -0.14
C CYS A 235 0.77 0.03 -1.50
N TYR A 236 0.86 1.04 -2.38
CA TYR A 236 0.34 0.98 -3.77
C TYR A 236 -1.18 0.72 -3.95
N ASN A 237 -2.01 0.98 -2.94
CA ASN A 237 -3.44 0.73 -3.02
C ASN A 237 -4.14 1.79 -3.88
N SER A 238 -4.78 1.39 -4.97
CA SER A 238 -5.60 2.28 -5.78
C SER A 238 -7.02 2.32 -5.25
N LEU A 239 -7.50 3.52 -4.92
CA LEU A 239 -8.81 3.73 -4.32
C LEU A 239 -9.50 4.97 -4.88
N PRO A 240 -10.85 5.04 -4.83
CA PRO A 240 -11.58 6.21 -5.30
C PRO A 240 -11.19 7.47 -4.54
N LEU A 241 -10.87 8.54 -5.27
CA LEU A 241 -10.72 9.89 -4.72
C LEU A 241 -12.07 10.41 -4.22
N ALA A 242 -12.07 11.30 -3.23
CA ALA A 242 -13.25 11.74 -2.47
C ALA A 242 -13.99 10.55 -1.84
N GLY A 243 -13.24 9.54 -1.42
CA GLY A 243 -13.76 8.25 -0.97
C GLY A 243 -12.69 7.51 -0.18
N GLY A 244 -12.62 6.20 -0.38
CA GLY A 244 -11.56 5.40 0.21
C GLY A 244 -11.90 3.94 0.38
N SER A 245 -11.34 3.34 1.44
CA SER A 245 -11.56 1.94 1.78
C SER A 245 -12.18 1.80 3.15
N ASN A 246 -13.31 1.07 3.23
CA ASN A 246 -13.95 0.77 4.51
C ASN A 246 -13.04 -0.06 5.40
N THR A 247 -12.57 -1.17 4.84
CA THR A 247 -11.81 -2.22 5.52
C THR A 247 -10.99 -2.98 4.49
N LEU A 248 -9.90 -3.61 4.92
CA LEU A 248 -9.20 -4.64 4.17
C LEU A 248 -9.32 -5.95 4.95
N VAL A 249 -9.99 -6.92 4.35
CA VAL A 249 -9.91 -8.32 4.78
C VAL A 249 -9.00 -9.02 3.78
N ARG A 250 -8.25 -10.03 4.20
CA ARG A 250 -7.43 -10.82 3.29
C ARG A 250 -7.54 -12.33 3.53
N MET A 251 -7.40 -13.09 2.45
CA MET A 251 -7.39 -14.55 2.44
C MET A 251 -5.98 -15.11 2.21
N ASN A 252 -5.61 -16.12 3.01
CA ASN A 252 -4.37 -16.87 2.87
C ASN A 252 -4.56 -18.03 1.89
N LEU A 253 -4.14 -17.84 0.63
CA LEU A 253 -4.34 -18.85 -0.42
C LEU A 253 -3.59 -20.17 -0.12
N LYS A 254 -2.46 -20.12 0.59
CA LYS A 254 -1.76 -21.32 1.07
C LYS A 254 -2.69 -22.19 1.94
N GLN A 255 -3.38 -21.58 2.88
CA GLN A 255 -4.28 -22.31 3.81
C GLN A 255 -5.49 -22.90 3.08
N VAL A 256 -5.99 -22.22 2.07
CA VAL A 256 -7.07 -22.71 1.20
C VAL A 256 -6.57 -23.90 0.37
N ALA A 257 -5.37 -23.81 -0.24
CA ALA A 257 -4.78 -24.89 -1.03
C ALA A 257 -4.48 -26.15 -0.21
N LEU A 258 -4.03 -25.99 1.04
CA LEU A 258 -3.81 -27.12 1.95
C LEU A 258 -5.10 -27.92 2.19
N ARG A 259 -6.26 -27.25 2.21
CA ARG A 259 -7.58 -27.85 2.46
C ARG A 259 -8.24 -28.45 1.22
N ALA A 260 -7.82 -28.05 0.02
CA ALA A 260 -8.31 -28.63 -1.22
C ALA A 260 -7.68 -29.98 -1.54
N LYS A 261 -8.35 -30.84 -2.29
CA LYS A 261 -7.79 -32.13 -2.73
C LYS A 261 -6.84 -31.99 -3.92
N ASP A 262 -7.22 -31.16 -4.88
CA ASP A 262 -6.53 -30.91 -6.15
C ASP A 262 -6.94 -29.53 -6.70
N ARG A 263 -6.49 -29.16 -7.91
CA ARG A 263 -6.81 -27.85 -8.51
C ARG A 263 -8.31 -27.65 -8.74
N THR A 264 -9.04 -28.71 -9.08
CA THR A 264 -10.48 -28.63 -9.38
C THR A 264 -11.26 -28.39 -8.09
N ASP A 265 -10.95 -29.16 -7.04
CA ASP A 265 -11.56 -28.99 -5.73
C ASP A 265 -11.29 -27.58 -5.16
N PHE A 266 -10.07 -27.08 -5.35
CA PHE A 266 -9.70 -25.71 -4.97
C PHE A 266 -10.54 -24.65 -5.68
N LEU A 267 -10.56 -24.66 -7.02
CA LEU A 267 -11.19 -23.62 -7.82
C LEU A 267 -12.72 -23.65 -7.76
N ASP A 268 -13.32 -24.84 -7.66
CA ASP A 268 -14.77 -25.01 -7.81
C ASP A 268 -15.51 -25.06 -6.48
N TYR A 269 -14.84 -25.42 -5.38
CA TYR A 269 -15.49 -25.60 -4.09
C TYR A 269 -14.79 -24.84 -2.95
N VAL A 270 -13.52 -25.15 -2.66
CA VAL A 270 -12.88 -24.66 -1.43
C VAL A 270 -12.65 -23.14 -1.46
N LEU A 271 -12.12 -22.60 -2.56
CA LEU A 271 -11.91 -21.16 -2.72
C LEU A 271 -13.24 -20.37 -2.69
N PRO A 272 -14.28 -20.76 -3.45
CA PRO A 272 -15.60 -20.12 -3.33
C PRO A 272 -16.18 -20.11 -1.92
N SER A 273 -16.11 -21.20 -1.17
CA SER A 273 -16.66 -21.26 0.20
C SER A 273 -15.98 -20.27 1.16
N TYR A 274 -14.64 -20.15 1.10
CA TYR A 274 -13.95 -19.13 1.90
C TYR A 274 -14.19 -17.71 1.40
N SER A 275 -14.45 -17.53 0.10
CA SER A 275 -14.82 -16.23 -0.46
C SER A 275 -16.14 -15.71 0.12
N GLU A 276 -17.14 -16.59 0.29
CA GLU A 276 -18.42 -16.22 0.91
C GLU A 276 -18.25 -15.73 2.36
N LEU A 277 -17.44 -16.44 3.15
CA LEU A 277 -17.12 -16.04 4.55
C LEU A 277 -16.37 -14.70 4.60
N MET A 278 -15.50 -14.45 3.63
CA MET A 278 -14.75 -13.21 3.53
C MET A 278 -15.65 -12.02 3.19
N ILE A 279 -16.62 -12.20 2.28
CA ILE A 279 -17.64 -11.20 1.96
C ILE A 279 -18.53 -10.91 3.17
N GLU A 280 -18.96 -11.95 3.89
CA GLU A 280 -19.73 -11.79 5.14
C GLU A 280 -18.99 -10.90 6.15
N LEU A 281 -17.70 -11.18 6.38
CA LEU A 281 -16.88 -10.39 7.30
C LEU A 281 -16.73 -8.94 6.82
N MET A 282 -16.46 -8.71 5.52
CA MET A 282 -16.35 -7.37 4.95
C MET A 282 -17.65 -6.56 5.11
N ASP A 283 -18.81 -7.18 4.92
CA ASP A 283 -20.11 -6.55 5.11
C ASP A 283 -20.38 -6.24 6.57
N ALA A 284 -20.11 -7.15 7.49
CA ALA A 284 -20.27 -6.91 8.93
C ALA A 284 -19.44 -5.69 9.39
N ARG A 285 -18.18 -5.62 8.96
CA ARG A 285 -17.26 -4.51 9.24
C ARG A 285 -17.75 -3.20 8.65
N SER A 286 -18.15 -3.22 7.37
CA SER A 286 -18.62 -2.01 6.68
C SER A 286 -19.97 -1.52 7.24
N ILE A 287 -20.91 -2.41 7.54
CA ILE A 287 -22.20 -2.05 8.14
C ILE A 287 -22.01 -1.32 9.47
N HIS A 288 -21.13 -1.83 10.33
CA HIS A 288 -20.85 -1.16 11.59
C HIS A 288 -20.26 0.25 11.39
N LEU A 289 -19.27 0.36 10.50
CA LEU A 289 -18.66 1.65 10.16
C LEU A 289 -19.70 2.65 9.66
N HIS A 290 -20.54 2.27 8.70
CA HIS A 290 -21.51 3.19 8.10
C HIS A 290 -22.69 3.52 9.03
N GLU A 291 -23.20 2.54 9.78
CA GLU A 291 -24.47 2.70 10.52
C GLU A 291 -24.30 3.03 12.00
N LYS A 292 -23.15 2.72 12.60
CA LYS A 292 -22.93 2.81 14.06
C LYS A 292 -21.80 3.75 14.45
N SER A 293 -20.73 3.85 13.66
CA SER A 293 -19.56 4.68 14.05
C SER A 293 -19.82 6.18 14.05
N ASN A 294 -20.78 6.64 13.24
CA ASN A 294 -21.02 8.06 12.93
C ASN A 294 -19.90 8.77 12.15
N PHE A 295 -18.94 8.04 11.59
CA PHE A 295 -17.84 8.62 10.80
C PHE A 295 -18.33 9.55 9.67
N PHE A 296 -19.29 9.08 8.87
CA PHE A 296 -19.83 9.83 7.71
C PHE A 296 -20.75 11.00 8.10
N LYS A 297 -20.95 11.26 9.40
CA LYS A 297 -21.61 12.48 9.88
C LYS A 297 -20.63 13.63 10.15
N GLY A 298 -19.32 13.35 10.06
CA GLY A 298 -18.26 14.32 10.33
C GLY A 298 -18.03 15.32 9.19
N PHE A 299 -17.23 16.36 9.48
CA PHE A 299 -17.05 17.51 8.59
C PHE A 299 -16.49 17.16 7.22
N LEU A 300 -15.61 16.15 7.12
CA LEU A 300 -15.11 15.66 5.83
C LEU A 300 -16.24 15.27 4.87
N THR A 301 -17.36 14.74 5.39
CA THR A 301 -18.53 14.39 4.59
C THR A 301 -19.47 15.58 4.42
N THR A 302 -19.74 16.35 5.49
CA THR A 302 -20.69 17.49 5.41
C THR A 302 -20.18 18.63 4.55
N GLU A 303 -18.87 18.85 4.48
CA GLU A 303 -18.22 19.80 3.57
C GLU A 303 -17.93 19.18 2.17
N GLY A 304 -18.28 17.91 2.00
CA GLY A 304 -18.19 17.18 0.74
C GLY A 304 -16.76 16.94 0.24
N LEU A 305 -15.79 16.83 1.15
CA LEU A 305 -14.42 16.42 0.82
C LEU A 305 -14.33 14.90 0.58
N VAL A 306 -15.26 14.14 1.17
CA VAL A 306 -15.49 12.73 0.86
C VAL A 306 -16.98 12.47 0.64
N GLU A 307 -17.28 11.45 -0.16
CA GLU A 307 -18.63 10.96 -0.42
C GLU A 307 -18.74 9.52 0.09
N GLU A 308 -19.69 9.25 0.98
CA GLU A 308 -19.89 7.93 1.58
C GLU A 308 -20.02 6.79 0.55
N LYS A 309 -20.73 7.04 -0.56
CA LYS A 309 -20.92 6.08 -1.67
C LYS A 309 -19.65 5.75 -2.47
N ARG A 310 -18.56 6.48 -2.24
CA ARG A 310 -17.27 6.30 -2.93
C ARG A 310 -16.28 5.46 -2.13
N PHE A 311 -16.73 4.87 -1.02
CA PHE A 311 -15.94 3.89 -0.29
C PHE A 311 -16.24 2.48 -0.77
N ALA A 312 -15.22 1.62 -0.73
CA ALA A 312 -15.37 0.20 -1.02
C ALA A 312 -14.54 -0.65 -0.05
N PRO A 313 -14.98 -1.84 0.35
CA PRO A 313 -14.12 -2.76 1.07
C PRO A 313 -13.13 -3.42 0.11
N MET A 314 -11.90 -3.62 0.57
CA MET A 314 -10.84 -4.27 -0.21
C MET A 314 -10.83 -5.77 0.09
N TYR A 315 -10.90 -6.58 -0.98
CA TYR A 315 -10.77 -8.03 -0.93
C TYR A 315 -9.32 -8.40 -1.19
N GLY A 316 -8.56 -8.65 -0.13
CA GLY A 316 -7.14 -9.00 -0.20
C GLY A 316 -6.87 -10.48 -0.39
N ILE A 317 -5.81 -10.82 -1.12
CA ILE A 317 -5.22 -12.16 -1.09
C ILE A 317 -3.71 -12.08 -0.88
N TYR A 318 -3.13 -13.19 -0.41
CA TYR A 318 -1.69 -13.43 -0.37
C TYR A 318 -1.41 -14.94 -0.41
N GLY A 319 -0.15 -15.32 -0.67
CA GLY A 319 0.26 -16.72 -0.74
C GLY A 319 -0.05 -17.41 -2.06
N MET A 320 -0.09 -16.67 -3.18
CA MET A 320 -0.31 -17.26 -4.50
C MET A 320 0.76 -18.31 -4.85
N ALA A 321 2.03 -18.00 -4.59
CA ALA A 321 3.13 -18.90 -4.89
C ALA A 321 2.97 -20.25 -4.18
N GLU A 322 2.67 -20.21 -2.87
CA GLU A 322 2.46 -21.43 -2.09
C GLU A 322 1.20 -22.17 -2.52
N ALA A 323 0.11 -21.46 -2.83
CA ALA A 323 -1.12 -22.09 -3.31
C ALA A 323 -0.89 -22.86 -4.61
N VAL A 324 -0.24 -22.24 -5.59
CA VAL A 324 0.09 -22.87 -6.88
C VAL A 324 0.96 -24.10 -6.68
N ASN A 325 2.07 -23.95 -5.95
CA ASN A 325 3.02 -25.04 -5.75
C ASN A 325 2.38 -26.22 -4.99
N ILE A 326 1.56 -25.97 -3.96
CA ILE A 326 0.84 -27.01 -3.22
C ILE A 326 -0.15 -27.77 -4.12
N LEU A 327 -0.88 -27.07 -4.99
CA LEU A 327 -1.85 -27.71 -5.87
C LEU A 327 -1.17 -28.57 -6.94
N LEU A 328 -0.03 -28.13 -7.47
CA LEU A 328 0.76 -28.92 -8.41
C LEU A 328 1.38 -30.17 -7.73
N ASP A 329 1.90 -30.02 -6.52
CA ASP A 329 2.44 -31.14 -5.73
C ASP A 329 1.38 -32.21 -5.44
N LYS A 330 0.15 -31.81 -5.09
CA LYS A 330 -0.99 -32.74 -4.90
C LYS A 330 -1.33 -33.55 -6.15
N GLU A 331 -0.95 -33.05 -7.32
CA GLU A 331 -1.16 -33.71 -8.61
C GLU A 331 0.12 -34.40 -9.15
N GLY A 332 1.21 -34.39 -8.39
CA GLY A 332 2.49 -35.00 -8.77
C GLY A 332 3.22 -34.25 -9.88
N ILE A 333 3.01 -32.93 -9.99
CA ILE A 333 3.64 -32.07 -11.00
C ILE A 333 4.78 -31.27 -10.34
N ASP A 334 6.03 -31.56 -10.73
CA ASP A 334 7.23 -30.88 -10.24
C ASP A 334 7.53 -29.61 -11.07
N GLU A 335 6.66 -28.61 -10.91
CA GLU A 335 6.82 -27.29 -11.52
C GLU A 335 6.57 -26.19 -10.48
N GLN A 336 7.24 -25.04 -10.65
CA GLN A 336 7.20 -23.95 -9.67
C GLN A 336 6.68 -22.64 -10.28
N TYR A 337 5.87 -21.93 -9.49
CA TYR A 337 5.41 -20.58 -9.81
C TYR A 337 6.59 -19.62 -10.00
N GLY A 338 6.52 -18.78 -11.04
CA GLY A 338 7.59 -17.88 -11.44
C GLY A 338 8.63 -18.49 -12.39
N HIS A 339 8.67 -19.82 -12.51
CA HIS A 339 9.71 -20.53 -13.28
C HIS A 339 9.18 -21.36 -14.45
N SER A 340 7.89 -21.62 -14.48
CA SER A 340 7.28 -22.52 -15.45
C SER A 340 5.98 -21.97 -16.01
N HIS A 341 5.72 -22.26 -17.28
CA HIS A 341 4.50 -21.80 -17.93
C HIS A 341 3.25 -22.43 -17.30
N GLN A 342 3.27 -23.72 -16.93
CA GLN A 342 2.10 -24.37 -16.34
C GLN A 342 1.73 -23.77 -14.98
N ALA A 343 2.71 -23.54 -14.11
CA ALA A 343 2.45 -22.93 -12.80
C ALA A 343 1.95 -21.49 -12.92
N ASN A 344 2.52 -20.69 -13.82
CA ASN A 344 2.07 -19.32 -14.07
C ASN A 344 0.64 -19.29 -14.65
N ARG A 345 0.28 -20.26 -15.49
CA ARG A 345 -1.10 -20.43 -15.99
C ARG A 345 -2.08 -20.81 -14.88
N LEU A 346 -1.67 -21.63 -13.91
CA LEU A 346 -2.50 -21.94 -12.75
C LEU A 346 -2.71 -20.69 -11.88
N ALA A 347 -1.66 -19.91 -11.60
CA ALA A 347 -1.78 -18.65 -10.88
C ALA A 347 -2.80 -17.70 -11.53
N LEU A 348 -2.71 -17.57 -12.86
CA LEU A 348 -3.63 -16.75 -13.64
C LEU A 348 -5.08 -17.23 -13.51
N ALA A 349 -5.31 -18.55 -13.57
CA ALA A 349 -6.65 -19.13 -13.40
C ALA A 349 -7.21 -18.85 -11.99
N ILE A 350 -6.37 -18.86 -10.96
CA ILE A 350 -6.76 -18.49 -9.60
C ILE A 350 -7.13 -17.01 -9.54
N SER A 351 -6.33 -16.10 -10.12
CA SER A 351 -6.65 -14.67 -10.18
C SER A 351 -7.95 -14.38 -10.94
N GLU A 352 -8.19 -15.08 -12.05
CA GLU A 352 -9.42 -14.96 -12.83
C GLU A 352 -10.65 -15.44 -12.03
N LYS A 353 -10.53 -16.58 -11.34
CA LYS A 353 -11.58 -17.10 -10.45
C LYS A 353 -11.88 -16.13 -9.32
N LEU A 354 -10.85 -15.58 -8.66
CA LEU A 354 -10.99 -14.57 -7.61
C LEU A 354 -11.70 -13.31 -8.14
N ALA A 355 -11.29 -12.81 -9.30
CA ALA A 355 -11.92 -11.65 -9.92
C ALA A 355 -13.41 -11.89 -10.21
N HIS A 356 -13.75 -13.06 -10.74
CA HIS A 356 -15.15 -13.44 -10.95
C HIS A 356 -15.93 -13.51 -9.63
N LEU A 357 -15.38 -14.17 -8.61
CA LEU A 357 -16.02 -14.28 -7.29
C LEU A 357 -16.32 -12.89 -6.71
N VAL A 358 -15.31 -12.02 -6.65
CA VAL A 358 -15.45 -10.64 -6.14
C VAL A 358 -16.45 -9.82 -6.95
N ASP A 359 -16.42 -9.91 -8.28
CA ASP A 359 -17.34 -9.14 -9.14
C ASP A 359 -18.80 -9.61 -9.02
N SER A 360 -18.99 -10.90 -8.74
CA SER A 360 -20.31 -11.54 -8.60
C SER A 360 -20.90 -11.50 -7.18
N SER A 361 -20.10 -11.09 -6.18
CA SER A 361 -20.51 -11.03 -4.77
C SER A 361 -20.80 -9.57 -4.36
N PRO A 362 -22.07 -9.15 -4.29
CA PRO A 362 -22.41 -7.80 -3.86
C PRO A 362 -22.05 -7.59 -2.39
N VAL A 363 -21.64 -6.37 -2.07
CA VAL A 363 -21.43 -5.87 -0.71
C VAL A 363 -22.26 -4.62 -0.50
N LYS A 364 -22.82 -4.43 0.70
CA LYS A 364 -23.81 -3.38 0.96
C LYS A 364 -23.25 -1.97 0.81
N TYR A 365 -22.02 -1.76 1.28
CA TYR A 365 -21.33 -0.47 1.29
C TYR A 365 -20.09 -0.51 0.38
N GLY A 366 -20.23 -1.07 -0.82
CA GLY A 366 -19.19 -1.06 -1.85
C GLY A 366 -19.39 0.06 -2.88
N LEU A 367 -18.31 0.45 -3.55
CA LEU A 367 -18.39 1.29 -4.74
C LEU A 367 -19.18 0.51 -5.79
N GLU A 368 -20.32 1.06 -6.21
CA GLU A 368 -21.26 0.37 -7.11
C GLU A 368 -21.73 -0.99 -6.57
N GLY A 369 -21.75 -1.15 -5.25
CA GLY A 369 -22.14 -2.40 -4.58
C GLY A 369 -21.08 -3.50 -4.65
N LYS A 370 -19.82 -3.17 -5.01
CA LYS A 370 -18.74 -4.14 -5.19
C LYS A 370 -17.56 -3.90 -4.25
N ALA A 371 -16.93 -5.01 -3.87
CA ALA A 371 -15.61 -5.02 -3.26
C ALA A 371 -14.52 -4.85 -4.33
N LEU A 372 -13.30 -4.50 -3.92
CA LEU A 372 -12.19 -4.33 -4.85
C LEU A 372 -11.09 -5.37 -4.61
N LEU A 373 -10.79 -6.21 -5.61
CA LEU A 373 -9.77 -7.25 -5.51
C LEU A 373 -8.35 -6.67 -5.43
N HIS A 374 -7.59 -7.13 -4.45
CA HIS A 374 -6.30 -6.60 -4.04
C HIS A 374 -5.26 -7.71 -3.79
N ALA A 375 -4.04 -7.54 -4.31
CA ALA A 375 -2.90 -8.39 -3.98
C ALA A 375 -2.12 -7.78 -2.80
N GLN A 376 -2.38 -8.29 -1.60
CA GLN A 376 -1.90 -7.70 -0.36
C GLN A 376 -0.39 -7.89 -0.18
N GLY A 377 0.31 -6.80 0.13
CA GLY A 377 1.78 -6.72 0.11
C GLY A 377 2.54 -7.50 1.18
N GLY A 378 1.86 -8.26 2.03
CA GLY A 378 2.41 -9.02 3.16
C GLY A 378 2.44 -8.21 4.47
N ILE A 379 2.46 -8.89 5.60
CA ILE A 379 2.76 -8.35 6.94
C ILE A 379 3.75 -9.26 7.67
N SER A 380 4.30 -8.78 8.78
CA SER A 380 5.31 -9.48 9.60
C SER A 380 4.86 -10.81 10.21
N LEU A 381 3.57 -11.13 10.15
CA LEU A 381 2.96 -12.37 10.66
C LEU A 381 2.78 -13.44 9.57
N ASP A 382 3.16 -13.15 8.31
CA ASP A 382 3.00 -14.07 7.18
C ASP A 382 4.15 -15.09 7.13
N GLU A 383 4.19 -16.00 8.10
CA GLU A 383 5.27 -16.98 8.22
C GLU A 383 5.26 -18.01 7.07
N GLY A 384 6.33 -18.01 6.27
CA GLY A 384 6.49 -18.94 5.15
C GLY A 384 5.39 -18.79 4.08
N VAL A 385 4.90 -17.57 3.87
CA VAL A 385 3.91 -17.24 2.83
C VAL A 385 4.38 -16.03 2.05
N THR A 386 4.38 -16.16 0.72
CA THR A 386 4.81 -15.09 -0.17
C THR A 386 3.74 -14.02 -0.31
N PRO A 387 4.08 -12.72 -0.24
CA PRO A 387 3.10 -11.66 -0.36
C PRO A 387 2.36 -11.61 -1.70
N GLY A 388 1.05 -11.37 -1.63
CA GLY A 388 0.19 -11.15 -2.79
C GLY A 388 0.34 -12.24 -3.83
N VAL A 389 0.79 -11.83 -5.02
CA VAL A 389 1.09 -12.70 -6.16
C VAL A 389 2.58 -12.70 -6.54
N ARG A 390 3.46 -12.26 -5.64
CA ARG A 390 4.90 -12.16 -5.91
C ARG A 390 5.54 -13.55 -6.02
N ILE A 391 6.71 -13.59 -6.64
CA ILE A 391 7.57 -14.80 -6.64
C ILE A 391 8.34 -14.86 -5.31
N PRO A 392 8.52 -16.06 -4.70
CA PRO A 392 9.15 -16.19 -3.39
C PRO A 392 10.56 -15.59 -3.33
N TYR A 393 10.89 -14.97 -2.19
CA TYR A 393 12.21 -14.34 -1.98
C TYR A 393 13.35 -15.34 -2.18
N GLY A 394 14.41 -14.91 -2.86
CA GLY A 394 15.58 -15.76 -3.11
C GLY A 394 15.39 -16.78 -4.25
N THR A 395 14.17 -16.93 -4.76
CA THR A 395 13.88 -17.76 -5.95
C THR A 395 13.64 -16.91 -7.20
N GLU A 396 13.62 -15.59 -7.08
CA GLU A 396 13.21 -14.70 -8.15
C GLU A 396 14.07 -14.86 -9.42
N PRO A 397 13.49 -15.07 -10.61
CA PRO A 397 14.25 -15.08 -11.86
C PRO A 397 14.77 -13.67 -12.20
N ASP A 398 15.49 -13.55 -13.32
CA ASP A 398 15.93 -12.25 -13.82
C ASP A 398 14.75 -11.26 -13.96
N PRO A 399 14.99 -9.94 -13.90
CA PRO A 399 13.92 -8.96 -13.82
C PRO A 399 12.94 -9.01 -14.99
N VAL A 400 13.39 -9.38 -16.19
CA VAL A 400 12.52 -9.48 -17.37
C VAL A 400 11.65 -10.73 -17.28
N SER A 401 12.23 -11.88 -16.97
CA SER A 401 11.46 -13.13 -16.77
C SER A 401 10.47 -13.00 -15.61
N TYR A 402 10.84 -12.29 -14.54
CA TYR A 402 9.94 -11.98 -13.44
C TYR A 402 8.72 -11.21 -13.95
N VAL A 403 8.94 -10.11 -14.69
CA VAL A 403 7.86 -9.28 -15.25
C VAL A 403 6.94 -10.12 -16.14
N LEU A 404 7.49 -10.95 -17.01
CA LEU A 404 6.72 -11.81 -17.90
C LEU A 404 5.89 -12.86 -17.13
N ALA A 405 6.40 -13.37 -16.01
CA ALA A 405 5.70 -14.34 -15.19
C ALA A 405 4.49 -13.74 -14.44
N THR A 406 4.56 -12.48 -14.01
CA THR A 406 3.52 -11.87 -13.17
C THR A 406 2.56 -10.93 -13.92
N ALA A 407 2.98 -10.34 -15.06
CA ALA A 407 2.25 -9.25 -15.72
C ALA A 407 0.77 -9.55 -16.01
N GLU A 408 0.44 -10.75 -16.50
CA GLU A 408 -0.94 -11.10 -16.87
C GLU A 408 -1.93 -11.06 -15.69
N GLN A 409 -1.44 -11.27 -14.46
CA GLN A 409 -2.28 -11.21 -13.26
C GLN A 409 -2.68 -9.77 -12.91
N HIS A 410 -1.88 -8.77 -13.27
CA HIS A 410 -2.11 -7.37 -12.83
C HIS A 410 -3.46 -6.82 -13.23
N LYS A 411 -4.01 -7.22 -14.38
CA LYS A 411 -5.32 -6.73 -14.82
C LYS A 411 -6.45 -7.00 -13.83
N TYR A 412 -6.37 -8.10 -13.05
CA TYR A 412 -7.42 -8.52 -12.13
C TYR A 412 -7.42 -7.77 -10.78
N TYR A 413 -6.26 -7.33 -10.30
CA TYR A 413 -6.11 -6.70 -8.97
C TYR A 413 -6.25 -5.18 -9.05
N THR A 414 -7.48 -4.72 -9.27
CA THR A 414 -7.79 -3.32 -9.58
C THR A 414 -7.54 -2.33 -8.44
N SER A 415 -7.65 -2.75 -7.18
CA SER A 415 -7.35 -1.88 -6.01
C SER A 415 -5.91 -1.96 -5.53
N GLY A 416 -5.06 -2.72 -6.20
CA GLY A 416 -3.62 -2.68 -5.95
C GLY A 416 -2.96 -4.03 -6.12
N ILE A 417 -1.84 -3.99 -6.83
CA ILE A 417 -0.87 -5.07 -7.01
C ILE A 417 0.46 -4.42 -7.29
N SER A 418 1.52 -4.94 -6.67
CA SER A 418 2.88 -4.49 -6.94
C SER A 418 3.86 -5.62 -6.74
N ASP A 419 4.77 -5.70 -7.69
CA ASP A 419 6.00 -6.44 -7.59
C ASP A 419 7.14 -5.49 -7.24
N ILE A 420 7.99 -5.91 -6.30
CA ILE A 420 9.19 -5.16 -5.92
C ILE A 420 10.36 -5.91 -6.52
N LEU A 421 10.99 -5.34 -7.55
CA LEU A 421 12.19 -5.90 -8.15
C LEU A 421 13.41 -5.46 -7.34
N THR A 422 14.26 -6.39 -6.96
CA THR A 422 15.56 -6.08 -6.33
C THR A 422 16.63 -6.06 -7.39
N ILE A 423 17.17 -4.87 -7.64
CA ILE A 423 18.14 -4.60 -8.69
C ILE A 423 19.53 -4.43 -8.08
N ASP A 424 20.53 -4.95 -8.78
CA ASP A 424 21.93 -4.80 -8.43
C ASP A 424 22.41 -3.33 -8.49
N GLU A 425 23.45 -2.99 -7.74
CA GLU A 425 23.93 -1.61 -7.62
C GLU A 425 24.51 -1.02 -8.91
N THR A 426 24.94 -1.87 -9.84
CA THR A 426 25.44 -1.47 -11.17
C THR A 426 24.46 -0.60 -11.96
N VAL A 427 23.14 -0.69 -11.68
CA VAL A 427 22.11 0.15 -12.31
C VAL A 427 22.31 1.65 -12.04
N LYS A 428 23.07 2.03 -11.00
CA LYS A 428 23.43 3.43 -10.74
C LYS A 428 24.39 3.99 -11.80
N SER A 429 25.24 3.14 -12.37
CA SER A 429 26.11 3.51 -13.49
C SER A 429 25.39 3.52 -14.83
N ASN A 430 24.24 2.83 -14.94
CA ASN A 430 23.37 2.84 -16.11
C ASN A 430 21.88 2.99 -15.74
N PRO A 431 21.43 4.19 -15.34
CA PRO A 431 20.03 4.43 -14.98
C PRO A 431 19.06 4.27 -16.17
N GLU A 432 19.56 4.29 -17.41
CA GLU A 432 18.75 4.01 -18.61
C GLU A 432 18.21 2.56 -18.60
N ALA A 433 18.92 1.62 -17.98
CA ALA A 433 18.43 0.25 -17.81
C ALA A 433 17.17 0.20 -16.93
N MET A 434 17.13 0.96 -15.83
CA MET A 434 15.93 1.08 -14.98
C MET A 434 14.78 1.73 -15.75
N PHE A 435 15.06 2.77 -16.54
CA PHE A 435 14.08 3.42 -17.41
C PHE A 435 13.45 2.42 -18.40
N ASN A 436 14.27 1.66 -19.11
CA ASN A 436 13.81 0.68 -20.10
C ASN A 436 13.04 -0.48 -19.47
N LEU A 437 13.49 -0.98 -18.32
CA LEU A 437 12.80 -2.03 -17.58
C LEU A 437 11.42 -1.54 -17.11
N CYS A 438 11.33 -0.34 -16.54
CA CYS A 438 10.07 0.28 -16.13
C CYS A 438 9.10 0.41 -17.32
N LYS A 439 9.55 1.07 -18.39
CA LYS A 439 8.73 1.30 -19.60
C LYS A 439 8.28 -0.01 -20.24
N GLY A 440 9.16 -1.02 -20.27
CA GLY A 440 8.86 -2.37 -20.72
C GLY A 440 7.80 -3.06 -19.85
N ALA A 441 7.96 -3.05 -18.53
CA ALA A 441 7.03 -3.69 -17.60
C ALA A 441 5.61 -3.07 -17.67
N LEU A 442 5.51 -1.74 -17.69
CA LEU A 442 4.21 -1.06 -17.82
C LEU A 442 3.55 -1.38 -19.17
N LYS A 443 4.33 -1.47 -20.26
CA LYS A 443 3.84 -1.90 -21.57
C LYS A 443 3.36 -3.36 -21.59
N GLN A 444 3.97 -4.23 -20.79
CA GLN A 444 3.52 -5.63 -20.63
C GLN A 444 2.26 -5.77 -19.76
N GLY A 445 1.79 -4.68 -19.14
CA GLY A 445 0.54 -4.68 -18.37
C GLY A 445 0.72 -4.57 -16.86
N PHE A 446 1.93 -4.24 -16.36
CA PHE A 446 2.07 -3.86 -14.96
C PHE A 446 1.19 -2.64 -14.66
N ARG A 447 0.40 -2.74 -13.60
CA ARG A 447 -0.31 -1.61 -12.98
C ARG A 447 0.64 -0.67 -12.24
N GLU A 448 1.66 -1.24 -11.62
CA GLU A 448 2.63 -0.52 -10.77
C GLU A 448 4.00 -1.13 -10.99
N PHE A 449 4.97 -0.30 -11.37
CA PHE A 449 6.38 -0.69 -11.41
C PHE A 449 7.09 -0.19 -10.17
N THR A 450 7.84 -1.08 -9.52
CA THR A 450 8.57 -0.77 -8.28
C THR A 450 9.87 -1.53 -8.23
N ALA A 451 10.94 -0.84 -7.82
CA ALA A 451 12.23 -1.48 -7.60
C ALA A 451 12.92 -0.95 -6.34
N ASN A 452 13.77 -1.79 -5.77
CA ASN A 452 14.81 -1.44 -4.82
C ASN A 452 16.17 -1.61 -5.49
N VAL A 453 17.16 -0.82 -5.08
CA VAL A 453 18.57 -1.09 -5.40
C VAL A 453 19.27 -1.62 -4.17
N ALA A 454 20.00 -2.72 -4.31
CA ALA A 454 20.57 -3.47 -3.18
C ALA A 454 21.50 -2.64 -2.27
N SER A 455 22.21 -1.65 -2.82
CA SER A 455 23.09 -0.77 -2.02
C SER A 455 22.38 0.40 -1.34
N ASN A 456 21.06 0.54 -1.46
CA ASN A 456 20.32 1.61 -0.83
C ASN A 456 19.97 1.27 0.64
N ASP A 457 20.17 2.25 1.54
CA ASP A 457 19.69 2.16 2.93
C ASP A 457 18.15 2.24 3.01
N LEU A 458 17.55 3.08 2.15
CA LEU A 458 16.11 3.25 2.04
C LEU A 458 15.55 2.19 1.09
N VAL A 459 14.79 1.24 1.65
CA VAL A 459 14.27 0.09 0.92
C VAL A 459 12.77 -0.07 1.15
N ARG A 460 12.10 -0.68 0.17
CA ARG A 460 10.71 -1.06 0.29
C ARG A 460 10.59 -2.53 0.63
N VAL A 461 9.82 -2.84 1.66
CA VAL A 461 9.66 -4.21 2.15
C VAL A 461 8.42 -4.88 1.57
N THR A 462 7.25 -4.59 2.12
CA THR A 462 5.96 -5.14 1.69
C THR A 462 5.16 -4.15 0.83
N GLY A 463 5.56 -2.88 0.85
CA GLY A 463 4.98 -1.79 0.06
C GLY A 463 5.17 -0.40 0.68
N TYR A 464 5.62 -0.34 1.94
CA TYR A 464 6.08 0.89 2.60
C TYR A 464 7.61 0.91 2.71
N MET A 465 8.17 2.10 3.00
CA MET A 465 9.61 2.32 3.08
C MET A 465 10.13 2.10 4.51
N ILE A 466 11.33 1.55 4.61
CA ILE A 466 12.12 1.51 5.85
C ILE A 466 13.55 1.94 5.55
N LYS A 467 14.29 2.33 6.59
CA LYS A 467 15.75 2.42 6.54
C LYS A 467 16.35 1.23 7.25
N LEU A 468 17.25 0.50 6.60
CA LEU A 468 17.96 -0.61 7.22
C LEU A 468 18.77 -0.14 8.44
N SER A 469 19.37 1.05 8.34
CA SER A 469 20.06 1.71 9.45
C SER A 469 19.15 2.02 10.65
N ASP A 470 17.88 2.39 10.43
CA ASP A 470 16.90 2.58 11.50
C ASP A 470 16.53 1.23 12.15
N ILE A 471 16.37 0.15 11.37
CA ILE A 471 16.09 -1.18 11.89
C ILE A 471 17.21 -1.68 12.80
N ASN A 472 18.47 -1.51 12.38
CA ASN A 472 19.64 -1.99 13.11
C ASN A 472 19.77 -1.38 14.52
N LYS A 473 19.25 -0.17 14.73
CA LYS A 473 19.30 0.54 16.03
C LYS A 473 18.00 0.43 16.84
N PHE A 474 16.91 -0.02 16.20
CA PHE A 474 15.56 0.03 16.77
C PHE A 474 15.43 -0.68 18.12
N ALA A 475 16.08 -1.85 18.27
CA ALA A 475 16.00 -2.64 19.50
C ALA A 475 16.58 -1.90 20.72
N GLU A 476 17.58 -1.04 20.52
CA GLU A 476 18.26 -0.31 21.59
C GLU A 476 17.67 1.09 21.79
N GLU A 477 17.42 1.82 20.70
CA GLU A 477 17.09 3.25 20.72
C GLU A 477 15.59 3.55 20.58
N GLY A 478 14.78 2.56 20.19
CA GLY A 478 13.40 2.79 19.77
C GLY A 478 13.33 3.53 18.42
N SER A 479 12.19 4.15 18.11
CA SER A 479 12.06 4.95 16.89
C SER A 479 11.04 6.07 17.06
N ARG A 480 11.34 7.21 16.44
CA ARG A 480 10.37 8.30 16.24
C ARG A 480 9.23 7.91 15.29
N LYS A 481 9.46 6.96 14.37
CA LYS A 481 8.48 6.54 13.38
C LYS A 481 7.57 5.44 13.93
N ASN A 482 6.29 5.53 13.62
CA ASN A 482 5.28 4.60 14.11
C ASN A 482 5.36 3.22 13.46
N THR A 483 6.09 3.07 12.35
CA THR A 483 6.12 1.84 11.55
C THR A 483 7.47 1.11 11.56
N THR A 484 8.50 1.63 12.25
CA THR A 484 9.83 0.98 12.29
C THR A 484 9.74 -0.43 12.89
N PHE A 485 8.89 -0.63 13.91
CA PHE A 485 8.69 -1.94 14.53
C PHE A 485 8.16 -2.98 13.55
N LEU A 486 7.23 -2.60 12.65
CA LEU A 486 6.70 -3.48 11.61
C LEU A 486 7.82 -3.95 10.67
N GLY A 487 8.72 -3.03 10.31
CA GLY A 487 9.89 -3.35 9.49
C GLY A 487 10.84 -4.31 10.20
N ALA A 488 11.15 -4.04 11.47
CA ALA A 488 12.04 -4.89 12.27
C ALA A 488 11.48 -6.31 12.45
N GLU A 489 10.17 -6.41 12.68
CA GLU A 489 9.47 -7.68 12.81
C GLU A 489 9.43 -8.44 11.49
N ALA A 490 9.14 -7.77 10.37
CA ALA A 490 9.14 -8.39 9.04
C ALA A 490 10.53 -8.92 8.64
N VAL A 491 11.60 -8.14 8.89
CA VAL A 491 12.99 -8.57 8.70
C VAL A 491 13.29 -9.86 9.46
N LYS A 492 12.82 -9.95 10.70
CA LYS A 492 13.04 -11.12 11.55
C LYS A 492 12.24 -12.36 11.11
N ASN A 493 10.99 -12.17 10.70
CA ASN A 493 10.03 -13.28 10.60
C ASN A 493 9.81 -13.80 9.17
N THR A 494 10.09 -13.01 8.13
CA THR A 494 9.58 -13.29 6.77
C THR A 494 10.65 -13.52 5.70
N GLY A 495 11.93 -13.42 6.04
CA GLY A 495 13.01 -13.53 5.04
C GLY A 495 13.01 -12.40 4.00
N ILE A 496 12.40 -11.24 4.31
CA ILE A 496 12.19 -10.16 3.34
C ILE A 496 13.48 -9.55 2.77
N LEU A 497 14.61 -9.78 3.44
CA LEU A 497 15.94 -9.36 3.00
C LEU A 497 16.66 -10.43 2.15
N ASP A 498 16.08 -11.62 1.98
CA ASP A 498 16.67 -12.72 1.21
C ASP A 498 16.44 -12.56 -0.31
N ARG A 499 15.86 -11.44 -0.73
CA ARG A 499 15.64 -11.09 -2.14
C ARG A 499 16.98 -11.00 -2.88
N SER A 500 17.07 -11.64 -4.04
CA SER A 500 18.30 -11.64 -4.83
C SER A 500 18.48 -10.33 -5.60
N PRO A 501 19.60 -9.59 -5.41
CA PRO A 501 20.00 -8.51 -6.30
C PRO A 501 20.25 -9.06 -7.71
N ARG A 502 19.58 -8.48 -8.71
CA ARG A 502 19.65 -8.96 -10.09
C ARG A 502 20.09 -7.85 -11.03
N VAL A 503 20.95 -8.20 -11.99
CA VAL A 503 21.41 -7.27 -13.02
C VAL A 503 20.34 -7.19 -14.11
N VAL A 504 19.98 -5.97 -14.53
CA VAL A 504 18.92 -5.74 -15.55
C VAL A 504 19.39 -6.11 -16.97
N SER A 505 20.69 -6.00 -17.23
CA SER A 505 21.34 -6.31 -18.51
C SER A 505 22.69 -6.95 -18.21
N MET A 506 23.14 -7.93 -19.02
CA MET A 506 24.47 -8.52 -18.88
C MET A 506 25.55 -7.53 -19.32
N GLU A 507 25.72 -6.45 -18.57
CA GLU A 507 26.79 -5.47 -18.75
C GLU A 507 28.04 -6.02 -18.08
N THR A 508 28.89 -6.67 -18.87
CA THR A 508 30.24 -7.00 -18.42
C THR A 508 31.08 -5.72 -18.45
N GLU A 509 31.58 -5.28 -17.29
CA GLU A 509 32.71 -4.35 -17.27
C GLU A 509 33.88 -5.00 -18.03
N PRO A 510 34.47 -4.33 -19.03
CA PRO A 510 35.69 -4.82 -19.64
C PRO A 510 36.80 -4.81 -18.59
N VAL A 511 37.15 -5.98 -18.08
CA VAL A 511 38.33 -6.16 -17.24
C VAL A 511 39.56 -6.09 -18.16
N TYR A 512 40.23 -4.94 -18.20
CA TYR A 512 41.52 -4.83 -18.86
C TYR A 512 42.55 -5.60 -18.03
N LYS A 513 43.09 -6.69 -18.60
CA LYS A 513 44.17 -7.49 -18.00
C LYS A 513 45.51 -6.78 -18.04
#